data_AF-D6RIW1-F1
#
_entry.id   AF-D6RIW1-F1
#
_cell.length_a   1.000
_cell.length_b   1.000
_cell.length_c   1.000
_cell.angle_alpha   90.00
_cell.angle_beta   90.00
_cell.angle_gamma   90.00
#
_symmetry.space_group_name_H-M   'P 1'
#
loop_
_entity.id
_entity.type
_entity.pdbx_description
1 polymer ?
#
loop_
_entity_poly.entity_id
_entity_poly.type
_entity_poly.pdbx_seq_one_letter_code
_entity_poly.pdbx_strand_id
1 'polypeptide(L)'
;MPGSLPLNAEACWPKDVGIVALEIYFPSQYVDQAELEKYDGVDAGKYTIGLGQAKMGFCTDREDINSLCMTVVQNLMERNNLSYDCIGRLEVGTE
;
A
#
# COMPACT_ATOMS: atom_id res chain seq x y z
N MET A 1 10.98 19.56 20.50
CA MET A 1 11.77 19.53 21.75
C MET A 1 12.56 18.23 21.77
N PRO A 2 13.90 18.26 21.64
CA PRO A 2 14.71 17.06 21.83
C PRO A 2 14.81 16.79 23.34
N GLY A 3 14.12 15.73 23.79
CA GLY A 3 14.20 15.25 25.17
C GLY A 3 15.47 14.43 25.38
N SER A 4 16.41 15.02 26.12
CA SER A 4 17.47 14.38 26.92
C SER A 4 17.93 12.96 26.54
N LEU A 5 18.95 12.87 25.68
CA LEU A 5 19.81 11.69 25.60
C LEU A 5 20.80 11.69 26.79
N PRO A 6 21.13 10.51 27.36
CA PRO A 6 22.12 10.42 28.43
C PRO A 6 23.52 10.87 27.96
N LEU A 7 24.29 11.48 28.88
CA LEU A 7 25.59 12.15 28.67
C LEU A 7 26.69 11.34 27.95
N ASN A 8 26.52 10.03 27.74
CA ASN A 8 27.49 9.12 27.12
C ASN A 8 27.01 8.46 25.82
N ALA A 9 25.86 8.86 25.27
CA ALA A 9 25.45 8.41 23.95
C ALA A 9 25.96 9.40 22.91
N GLU A 10 27.03 9.06 22.17
CA GLU A 10 27.27 9.71 20.88
C GLU A 10 26.02 9.49 20.03
N ALA A 11 25.21 10.53 19.86
CA ALA A 11 24.03 10.51 19.02
C ALA A 11 24.47 10.47 17.55
N CYS A 12 24.98 9.33 17.11
CA CYS A 12 25.23 9.11 15.70
C CYS A 12 23.87 8.90 15.03
N TRP A 13 23.62 9.66 13.97
CA TRP A 13 22.45 9.42 13.12
C TRP A 13 22.48 7.97 12.61
N PRO A 14 21.31 7.29 12.56
CA PRO A 14 21.25 5.95 12.00
C PRO A 14 21.78 5.95 10.55
N LYS A 15 22.57 4.93 10.22
CA LYS A 15 23.14 4.75 8.88
C LYS A 15 22.14 4.04 7.97
N ASP A 16 22.19 4.37 6.69
CA ASP A 16 21.46 3.67 5.62
C ASP A 16 19.94 3.51 5.87
N VAL A 17 19.31 4.55 6.42
CA VAL A 17 17.86 4.59 6.65
C VAL A 17 17.14 4.50 5.30
N GLY A 18 16.26 3.51 5.17
CA GLY A 18 15.50 3.28 3.94
C GLY A 18 14.44 2.18 4.09
N ILE A 19 13.88 1.74 2.97
CA ILE A 19 12.86 0.69 2.92
C ILE A 19 13.55 -0.67 3.09
N VAL A 20 13.16 -1.42 4.12
CA VAL A 20 13.69 -2.77 4.41
C VAL A 20 12.75 -3.87 3.90
N ALA A 21 11.44 -3.64 3.99
CA ALA A 21 10.40 -4.55 3.50
C ALA A 21 9.27 -3.76 2.87
N LEU A 22 8.63 -4.34 1.85
CA LEU A 22 7.48 -3.77 1.16
C LEU A 22 6.47 -4.89 0.92
N GLU A 23 5.22 -4.64 1.30
CA GLU A 23 4.09 -5.55 1.04
C GLU A 23 3.02 -4.78 0.27
N ILE A 24 2.31 -5.48 -0.61
CA ILE A 24 1.23 -4.91 -1.41
C ILE A 24 -0.04 -5.74 -1.24
N TYR A 25 -1.17 -5.06 -1.15
CA TYR A 25 -2.49 -5.66 -1.19
C TYR A 25 -3.34 -4.92 -2.22
N PHE A 26 -4.13 -5.67 -2.98
CA PHE A 26 -5.16 -5.15 -3.87
C PHE A 26 -6.39 -6.06 -3.80
N PRO A 27 -7.60 -5.53 -4.03
CA PRO A 27 -8.83 -6.32 -4.00
C PRO A 27 -8.80 -7.49 -4.98
N SER A 28 -9.57 -8.53 -4.68
CA SER A 28 -9.58 -9.79 -5.45
C SER A 28 -10.35 -9.72 -6.78
N GLN A 29 -11.11 -8.64 -7.02
CA GLN A 29 -11.95 -8.47 -8.20
C GLN A 29 -11.44 -7.33 -9.08
N TYR A 30 -11.59 -7.51 -10.39
CA TYR A 30 -11.28 -6.50 -11.40
C TYR A 30 -12.34 -6.47 -12.50
N VAL A 31 -12.44 -5.34 -13.19
CA VAL A 31 -13.13 -5.22 -14.48
C VAL A 31 -12.12 -5.14 -15.62
N ASP A 32 -12.37 -5.87 -16.71
CA ASP A 32 -11.54 -5.84 -17.90
C ASP A 32 -11.85 -4.57 -18.72
N GLN A 33 -10.81 -3.82 -19.10
CA GLN A 33 -10.99 -2.53 -19.76
C GLN A 33 -11.58 -2.66 -21.16
N ALA A 34 -11.33 -3.76 -21.89
CA ALA A 34 -11.95 -3.96 -23.21
C ALA A 34 -13.45 -4.28 -23.09
N GLU A 35 -13.86 -4.97 -22.02
CA GLU A 35 -15.29 -5.17 -21.73
C GLU A 35 -15.95 -3.87 -21.24
N LEU A 36 -15.23 -3.05 -20.49
CA LEU A 36 -15.72 -1.73 -20.07
C LEU A 36 -15.87 -0.77 -21.26
N GLU A 37 -14.98 -0.83 -22.25
CA GLU A 37 -15.12 -0.08 -23.51
C GLU A 37 -16.43 -0.43 -24.23
N LYS A 38 -16.76 -1.73 -24.32
CA LYS A 38 -18.01 -2.21 -24.92
C LYS A 38 -19.23 -1.76 -24.11
N TYR A 39 -19.15 -1.85 -22.79
CA TYR A 39 -20.24 -1.44 -21.89
C TYR A 39 -20.55 0.05 -22.01
N ASP A 40 -19.52 0.90 -22.03
CA ASP A 40 -19.66 2.35 -22.16
C ASP A 40 -19.99 2.80 -23.59
N GLY A 41 -19.95 1.90 -24.57
CA GLY A 41 -20.20 2.22 -25.98
C GLY A 41 -19.13 3.12 -26.61
N VAL A 42 -17.89 3.03 -26.12
CA VAL A 42 -16.75 3.79 -26.66
C VAL A 42 -15.98 2.98 -27.69
N ASP A 43 -15.19 3.67 -28.51
CA ASP A 43 -14.36 3.01 -29.51
C ASP A 43 -13.36 2.04 -28.87
N ALA A 44 -13.18 0.89 -29.52
CA ALA A 44 -12.19 -0.09 -29.12
C ALA A 44 -10.79 0.53 -29.09
N GLY A 45 -10.06 0.32 -28.00
CA GLY A 45 -8.74 0.93 -27.81
C GLY A 45 -8.76 2.22 -27.03
N LYS A 46 -9.91 2.85 -26.73
CA LYS A 46 -9.93 4.11 -25.97
C LYS A 46 -9.29 3.97 -24.59
N TYR A 47 -9.61 2.92 -23.85
CA TYR A 47 -9.07 2.67 -22.50
C TYR A 47 -7.79 1.83 -22.59
N THR A 48 -7.78 0.82 -23.44
CA THR A 48 -6.66 -0.12 -23.55
C THR A 48 -5.42 0.46 -24.24
N ILE A 49 -5.59 1.30 -25.26
CA ILE A 49 -4.49 1.95 -25.99
C ILE A 49 -4.39 3.43 -25.60
N GLY A 50 -5.52 4.15 -25.60
CA GLY A 50 -5.56 5.58 -25.31
C GLY A 50 -5.13 5.91 -23.88
N LEU A 51 -5.58 5.14 -22.89
CA LEU A 51 -5.18 5.29 -21.49
C LEU A 51 -4.11 4.27 -21.05
N GLY A 52 -3.81 3.26 -21.86
CA GLY A 52 -2.87 2.19 -21.53
C GLY A 52 -3.32 1.30 -20.36
N GLN A 53 -4.63 1.20 -20.11
CA GLN A 53 -5.17 0.44 -18.99
C GLN A 53 -5.72 -0.91 -19.45
N ALA A 54 -5.30 -2.00 -18.79
CA ALA A 54 -5.77 -3.34 -19.11
C ALA A 54 -6.90 -3.82 -18.18
N LYS A 55 -6.77 -3.57 -16.87
CA LYS A 55 -7.70 -4.03 -15.83
C LYS A 55 -7.80 -2.99 -14.74
N MET A 56 -8.96 -2.87 -14.12
CA MET A 56 -9.19 -1.97 -12.98
C MET A 56 -9.73 -2.77 -11.80
N GLY A 57 -8.93 -2.86 -10.72
CA GLY A 57 -9.36 -3.47 -9.47
C GLY A 57 -10.36 -2.59 -8.73
N PHE A 58 -11.31 -3.19 -8.00
CA PHE A 58 -12.31 -2.46 -7.24
C PHE A 58 -12.68 -3.19 -5.95
N CYS A 59 -13.11 -2.44 -4.94
CA CYS A 59 -13.61 -3.00 -3.68
C CYS A 59 -15.10 -3.32 -3.77
N THR A 60 -15.51 -4.36 -3.06
CA THR A 60 -16.93 -4.62 -2.77
C THR A 60 -17.34 -3.92 -1.47
N ASP A 61 -18.57 -4.15 -1.01
CA ASP A 61 -19.05 -3.69 0.31
C ASP A 61 -18.30 -4.31 1.51
N ARG A 62 -17.41 -5.27 1.27
CA ARG A 62 -16.60 -5.94 2.29
C ARG A 62 -15.24 -5.30 2.56
N GLU A 63 -14.81 -4.36 1.73
CA GLU A 63 -13.48 -3.77 1.82
C GLU A 63 -13.57 -2.24 1.84
N ASP A 64 -13.00 -1.64 2.89
CA ASP A 64 -12.82 -0.21 3.06
C ASP A 64 -11.36 0.15 3.39
N ILE A 65 -11.05 1.43 3.51
CA ILE A 65 -9.68 1.92 3.78
C ILE A 65 -9.05 1.28 5.02
N ASN A 66 -9.82 1.04 6.08
CA ASN A 66 -9.30 0.45 7.31
C ASN A 66 -8.94 -1.02 7.08
N SER A 67 -9.82 -1.77 6.42
CA SER A 67 -9.58 -3.18 6.09
C SER A 67 -8.38 -3.37 5.16
N LEU A 68 -8.18 -2.48 4.19
CA LEU A 68 -7.02 -2.50 3.29
C LEU A 68 -5.72 -2.29 4.09
N CYS A 69 -5.68 -1.24 4.93
CA CYS A 69 -4.53 -0.94 5.78
C CYS A 69 -4.23 -2.07 6.77
N MET A 70 -5.25 -2.62 7.43
CA MET A 70 -5.09 -3.73 8.38
C MET A 70 -4.55 -4.99 7.69
N THR A 71 -5.06 -5.31 6.50
CA THR A 71 -4.64 -6.50 5.74
C THR A 71 -3.18 -6.39 5.31
N VAL A 72 -2.77 -5.26 4.71
CA VAL A 72 -1.39 -5.11 4.23
C VAL A 72 -0.38 -5.05 5.39
N VAL A 73 -0.75 -4.42 6.51
CA VAL A 73 0.11 -4.38 7.70
C VAL A 73 0.26 -5.77 8.30
N GLN A 74 -0.83 -6.52 8.47
CA GLN A 74 -0.77 -7.87 9.00
C GLN A 74 0.08 -8.79 8.11
N ASN A 75 -0.13 -8.76 6.79
CA ASN A 75 0.67 -9.54 5.83
C ASN A 75 2.16 -9.20 5.90
N LEU A 76 2.51 -7.92 6.01
CA LEU A 76 3.90 -7.47 6.13
C LEU A 76 4.55 -8.00 7.41
N MET A 77 3.85 -7.90 8.55
CA MET A 77 4.36 -8.35 9.85
C MET A 77 4.57 -9.87 9.86
N GLU A 78 3.58 -10.63 9.38
CA GLU A 78 3.63 -12.08 9.33
C GLU A 78 4.74 -12.58 8.38
N ARG A 79 4.81 -12.04 7.16
CA ARG A 79 5.81 -12.46 6.15
C ARG A 79 7.25 -12.20 6.60
N ASN A 80 7.48 -11.15 7.38
CA ASN A 80 8.81 -10.78 7.86
C ASN A 80 9.08 -11.25 9.30
N ASN A 81 8.17 -12.04 9.89
CA ASN A 81 8.27 -12.53 11.27
C ASN A 81 8.54 -11.42 12.31
N LEU A 82 7.93 -10.25 12.11
CA LEU A 82 8.09 -9.10 12.99
C LEU A 82 7.12 -9.17 14.16
N SER A 83 7.58 -8.76 15.34
CA SER A 83 6.72 -8.56 16.50
C SER A 83 6.20 -7.13 16.54
N TYR A 84 4.95 -6.93 16.94
CA TYR A 84 4.35 -5.58 16.98
C TYR A 84 5.06 -4.63 17.96
N ASP A 85 5.78 -5.17 18.96
CA ASP A 85 6.60 -4.37 19.89
C ASP A 85 7.84 -3.74 19.26
N CYS A 86 8.28 -4.19 18.08
CA CYS A 86 9.45 -3.65 17.38
C CYS A 86 9.12 -2.44 16.49
N ILE A 87 7.86 -2.02 16.42
CA ILE A 87 7.41 -0.89 15.61
C ILE A 87 7.28 0.37 16.47
N GLY A 88 8.24 1.29 16.32
CA GLY A 88 8.27 2.55 17.09
C GLY A 88 7.45 3.70 16.50
N ARG A 89 6.99 3.58 15.26
CA ARG A 89 6.16 4.58 14.57
C ARG A 89 5.33 3.90 13.49
N LEU A 90 4.04 4.26 13.43
CA LEU A 90 3.11 3.86 12.38
C LEU A 90 2.42 5.11 11.85
N GLU A 91 2.37 5.28 10.54
CA GLU A 91 1.74 6.42 9.89
C GLU A 91 0.97 5.94 8.66
N VAL A 92 -0.22 6.51 8.44
CA VAL A 92 -1.10 6.19 7.31
C VAL A 92 -1.26 7.46 6.47
N GLY A 93 -0.82 7.41 5.22
CA GLY A 93 -1.15 8.40 4.21
C GLY A 93 -2.33 7.90 3.37
N THR A 94 -3.37 8.72 3.23
CA THR A 94 -4.55 8.46 2.39
C THR A 94 -5.00 9.77 1.77
N GLU A 95 -5.72 9.71 0.64
CA GLU A 95 -6.33 10.84 -0.07
C GLU A 95 -7.86 10.82 0.01
#